data_AF-R5P331-F1
#
_entry.id   AF-R5P331-F1
#
_cell.length_a   1.000
_cell.length_b   1.000
_cell.length_c   1.000
_cell.angle_alpha   90.00
_cell.angle_beta   90.00
_cell.angle_gamma   90.00
#
_symmetry.space_group_name_H-M   'P 1'
#
loop_
_entity.id
_entity.type
_entity.pdbx_description
1 polymer ?
#
loop_
_entity_poly.entity_id
_entity_poly.type
_entity_poly.pdbx_seq_one_letter_code
_entity_poly.pdbx_strand_id
1 'polypeptide(L)' 'MSLVSTLKNNVLSLKEIMERLSLTGRDNFITGYLNPAMKDGLIEQTHPENPKHPKQKYRLTDKGKDLLKQ' A
#
# COMPACT_ATOMS: atom_id res chain seq x y z
N MET A 1 -6.07 1.76 -12.48
CA MET A 1 -6.32 1.78 -11.02
C MET A 1 -5.09 2.29 -10.31
N SER A 2 -5.22 3.04 -9.21
CA SER A 2 -4.09 3.55 -8.43
C SER A 2 -3.91 2.78 -7.11
N LEU A 3 -2.71 2.80 -6.54
CA LEU A 3 -2.39 2.18 -5.24
C LEU A 3 -3.36 2.62 -4.13
N VAL A 4 -3.61 3.93 -4.03
CA VAL A 4 -4.47 4.54 -3.00
C VAL A 4 -5.91 4.04 -3.16
N SER A 5 -6.45 4.04 -4.38
CA SER A 5 -7.82 3.56 -4.63
C SER A 5 -7.97 2.05 -4.35
N THR A 6 -6.95 1.25 -4.61
CA THR A 6 -6.96 -0.21 -4.32
C THR A 6 -7.06 -0.49 -2.82
N LEU A 7 -6.43 0.35 -1.98
CA LEU A 7 -6.42 0.22 -0.53
C LEU A 7 -7.58 0.92 0.19
N LYS A 8 -8.47 1.63 -0.52
CA LYS A 8 -9.57 2.44 0.05
C LYS A 8 -10.31 1.78 1.22
N ASN A 9 -10.76 0.55 1.01
CA ASN A 9 -11.52 -0.24 1.98
C ASN A 9 -10.89 -1.61 2.25
N ASN A 10 -9.60 -1.78 1.90
CA ASN A 10 -8.95 -3.09 1.95
C ASN A 10 -7.63 -3.00 2.72
N VAL A 11 -7.33 -4.08 3.43
CA VAL A 11 -6.01 -4.31 4.03
C VAL A 11 -5.39 -5.48 3.28
N LEU A 12 -4.37 -5.18 2.46
CA LEU A 12 -3.84 -6.11 1.47
C LEU A 12 -2.34 -6.33 1.66
N SER A 13 -1.89 -7.54 1.40
CA SER A 13 -0.49 -7.86 1.23
C SER A 13 0.06 -7.22 -0.05
N LEU A 14 1.39 -7.12 -0.15
CA LEU A 14 2.05 -6.63 -1.37
C LEU A 14 1.59 -7.40 -2.62
N LYS A 15 1.46 -8.73 -2.50
CA LYS A 15 1.06 -9.61 -3.60
C LYS A 15 -0.37 -9.28 -4.07
N GLU A 16 -1.32 -9.18 -3.15
CA GLU A 16 -2.71 -8.85 -3.48
C GLU A 16 -2.84 -7.46 -4.12
N ILE A 17 -2.03 -6.48 -3.70
CA ILE A 17 -2.00 -5.15 -4.32
C ILE A 17 -1.49 -5.24 -5.76
N MET A 18 -0.37 -5.94 -5.98
CA MET A 18 0.20 -6.11 -7.31
C MET A 18 -0.75 -6.85 -8.24
N GLU A 19 -1.41 -7.91 -7.77
CA GLU A 19 -2.43 -8.65 -8.53
C GLU A 19 -3.60 -7.76 -8.95
N ARG A 20 -4.14 -6.94 -8.04
CA ARG A 20 -5.24 -6.01 -8.36
C ARG A 20 -4.83 -4.90 -9.32
N LEU A 21 -3.55 -4.54 -9.36
CA LEU A 21 -3.00 -3.55 -10.27
C LEU A 21 -2.44 -4.19 -11.57
N SER A 22 -2.54 -5.51 -11.71
CA SER A 22 -1.93 -6.28 -12.81
C SER A 22 -0.44 -5.99 -13.01
N LEU A 23 0.30 -5.79 -11.91
CA LEU A 23 1.73 -5.51 -11.92
C LEU A 23 2.54 -6.78 -11.65
N THR A 24 3.61 -6.96 -12.43
CA THR A 24 4.56 -8.08 -12.26
C THR A 24 5.91 -7.63 -11.71
N GLY A 25 6.31 -6.38 -11.98
CA GLY A 25 7.58 -5.80 -11.54
C GLY A 25 7.58 -5.38 -10.08
N ARG A 26 7.95 -6.29 -9.17
CA ARG A 26 7.95 -6.05 -7.71
C ARG A 26 8.82 -4.88 -7.30
N ASP A 27 10.07 -4.85 -7.75
CA ASP A 27 11.03 -3.82 -7.30
C ASP A 27 10.63 -2.43 -7.79
N ASN A 28 10.14 -2.34 -9.03
CA ASN A 28 9.59 -1.11 -9.60
C ASN A 28 8.34 -0.65 -8.82
N PHE A 29 7.48 -1.58 -8.43
CA PHE A 29 6.31 -1.25 -7.62
C PHE A 29 6.70 -0.72 -6.24
N ILE A 30 7.66 -1.37 -5.57
CA ILE A 30 8.13 -0.95 -4.25
C ILE A 30 8.77 0.43 -4.31
N THR A 31 9.72 0.63 -5.22
CA THR A 31 10.49 1.87 -5.31
C THR A 31 9.70 3.04 -5.91
N GLY A 32 8.85 2.78 -6.90
CA GLY A 32 8.11 3.80 -7.62
C GLY A 32 6.74 4.17 -7.04
N TYR A 33 6.14 3.29 -6.22
CA TYR A 33 4.77 3.50 -5.73
C TYR A 33 4.64 3.31 -4.22
N LEU A 34 5.07 2.15 -3.71
CA LEU A 34 4.84 1.79 -2.31
C LEU A 34 5.66 2.67 -1.35
N ASN A 35 6.99 2.75 -1.56
CA ASN A 35 7.88 3.51 -0.69
C ASN A 35 7.55 5.02 -0.69
N PRO A 36 7.30 5.67 -1.85
CA PRO A 36 6.83 7.06 -1.86
C PRO A 36 5.54 7.24 -1.07
N ALA A 37 4.53 6.39 -1.29
CA ALA A 37 3.25 6.51 -0.58
C ALA A 37 3.36 6.27 0.94
N MET A 38 4.28 5.39 1.38
CA MET A 38 4.60 5.23 2.81
C MET A 38 5.31 6.45 3.36
N LYS A 39 6.29 7.00 2.64
CA LYS A 39 7.05 8.20 3.04
C LYS A 39 6.15 9.42 3.17
N ASP A 40 5.19 9.56 2.27
CA ASP A 40 4.20 10.64 2.29
C ASP A 40 3.11 10.43 3.36
N GLY A 41 3.14 9.30 4.07
CA GLY A 41 2.19 8.96 5.12
C GLY A 41 0.79 8.68 4.61
N LEU A 42 0.63 8.27 3.34
CA LEU A 42 -0.67 7.90 2.74
C LEU A 42 -1.03 6.45 3.05
N ILE A 43 -0.03 5.59 3.17
CA ILE A 43 -0.19 4.18 3.52
C ILE A 43 0.73 3.81 4.67
N GLU A 44 0.34 2.80 5.43
CA GLU A 44 1.12 2.26 6.53
C GLU A 44 1.11 0.74 6.54
N GLN A 45 2.09 0.20 7.27
CA GLN A 45 2.25 -1.21 7.55
C GLN A 45 1.34 -1.64 8.71
N THR A 46 0.79 -2.86 8.66
CA THR A 46 -0.02 -3.38 9.78
C THR A 46 0.79 -3.84 11.00
N HIS A 47 2.05 -4.24 10.80
CA HIS A 47 2.98 -4.63 11.87
C HIS A 47 4.30 -3.85 11.71
N PRO A 48 4.30 -2.53 11.97
CA PRO A 48 5.49 -1.70 11.78
C PRO A 48 6.66 -2.10 12.68
N GLU A 49 6.41 -2.68 13.86
CA GLU A 49 7.45 -3.20 14.75
C GLU A 49 8.22 -4.40 14.18
N ASN A 50 7.62 -5.13 13.23
CA ASN A 50 8.26 -6.27 12.57
C ASN A 50 7.95 -6.26 11.06
N PRO A 51 8.74 -5.55 10.24
CA PRO A 51 8.52 -5.44 8.80
C PRO A 51 8.55 -6.78 8.05
N LYS A 52 9.15 -7.82 8.64
CA LYS A 52 9.21 -9.18 8.09
C LYS A 52 8.12 -10.10 8.64
N HIS A 53 7.12 -9.57 9.33
CA HIS A 53 6.05 -10.35 9.92
C HIS A 53 5.30 -11.16 8.82
N PRO A 54 5.02 -12.46 9.03
CA PRO A 54 4.38 -13.30 8.01
C PRO A 54 2.97 -12.83 7.61
N LYS A 55 2.31 -12.04 8.46
CA LYS A 55 0.98 -11.44 8.18
C LYS A 55 1.07 -9.94 7.86
N GLN A 56 2.23 -9.48 7.39
CA GLN A 56 2.44 -8.09 7.00
C GLN A 56 1.50 -7.70 5.86
N LYS A 57 0.76 -6.60 6.06
CA LYS A 57 -0.13 -6.00 5.07
C LYS A 57 0.02 -4.48 5.06
N TYR A 58 -0.66 -3.85 4.12
CA TYR A 58 -0.70 -2.40 3.95
C TYR A 58 -2.15 -1.93 3.99
N ARG A 59 -2.36 -0.73 4.53
CA ARG A 59 -3.65 -0.04 4.58
C ARG A 59 -3.46 1.46 4.38
N LEU A 60 -4.52 2.16 4.01
CA LEU A 60 -4.51 3.63 4.01
C LEU A 60 -4.49 4.17 5.44
N THR A 61 -3.71 5.21 5.64
CA THR A 61 -3.83 6.11 6.79
C THR A 61 -5.03 7.04 6.59
N ASP A 62 -5.35 7.84 7.61
CA ASP A 62 -6.43 8.83 7.47
C ASP A 62 -6.10 9.89 6.42
N LYS A 63 -4.83 10.32 6.33
CA LYS A 63 -4.34 11.20 5.26
C LYS A 63 -4.55 10.58 3.87
N GLY A 64 -4.27 9.29 3.71
CA GLY A 64 -4.49 8.58 2.45
C GLY A 64 -5.98 8.46 2.08
N LYS A 65 -6.86 8.30 3.07
CA LYS A 65 -8.31 8.31 2.84
C LYS A 65 -8.83 9.67 2.43
N ASP A 66 -8.31 10.75 3.02
CA ASP A 66 -8.74 12.12 2.70
C ASP A 66 -8.42 12.49 1.25
N LEU A 67 -7.33 11.96 0.68
CA LEU A 67 -7.00 12.11 -0.74
C LEU A 67 -8.06 11.50 -1.69
N LEU A 68 -8.86 10.55 -1.21
CA LEU A 68 -9.94 9.91 -1.97
C LEU A 68 -11.31 10.57 -1.78
N LYS A 69 -11.40 11.61 -0.95
CA LYS A 69 -12.64 12.36 -0.68
C LYS A 69 -12.75 13.63 -1.54
N GLN A 70 -11.73 13.94 -2.34
CA GLN A 70 -11.75 15.05 -3.30
C GLN A 70 -12.47 14.66 -4.59
#